data_AF-A0A3D5UTH9-F1
#
_entry.id   AF-A0A3D5UTH9-F1
#
_cell.length_a   1.000
_cell.length_b   1.000
_cell.length_c   1.000
_cell.angle_alpha   90.00
_cell.angle_beta   90.00
_cell.angle_gamma   90.00
#
_symmetry.space_group_name_H-M   'P 1'
#
loop_
_entity.id
_entity.type
_entity.pdbx_description
1 polymer ?
#
loop_
_entity_poly.entity_id
_entity_poly.type
_entity_poly.pdbx_seq_one_letter_code
_entity_poly.pdbx_strand_id
1 'polypeptide(L)'
;DKEDDALIGVKSTALRFGASTKKWLWGFYGIMVAALVASGAVAGLGFFFYPVVALAAALLVLQIVTLDIDDPARCLRLFRSNRDFGLIVFIAIVAGQVA
;
A
#
# COMPACT_ATOMS: atom_id res chain seq x y z
N ASP A 1 5.65 17.62 -5.78
CA ASP A 1 5.62 17.31 -4.33
C ASP A 1 6.96 17.49 -3.67
N LYS A 2 7.91 16.54 -3.72
CA LYS A 2 9.17 16.64 -2.93
C LYS A 2 9.96 17.95 -3.15
N GLU A 3 10.16 18.36 -4.41
CA GLU A 3 10.88 19.59 -4.73
C GLU A 3 10.04 20.84 -4.42
N ASP A 4 8.76 20.81 -4.76
CA ASP A 4 7.83 21.91 -4.48
C ASP A 4 7.73 22.16 -2.97
N ASP A 5 7.53 21.11 -2.16
CA ASP A 5 7.47 21.16 -0.70
C ASP A 5 8.72 21.80 -0.10
N ALA A 6 9.89 21.47 -0.63
CA ALA A 6 11.16 22.05 -0.20
C ALA A 6 11.24 23.55 -0.54
N LEU A 7 10.78 23.95 -1.72
CA LEU A 7 10.76 25.34 -2.17
C LEU A 7 9.81 26.22 -1.36
N ILE A 8 8.64 25.69 -0.95
CA ILE A 8 7.65 26.44 -0.16
C ILE A 8 7.74 26.20 1.36
N GLY A 9 8.72 25.42 1.82
CA GLY A 9 8.98 25.16 3.24
C GLY A 9 7.95 24.24 3.92
N VAL A 10 7.21 23.43 3.16
CA VAL A 10 6.27 22.44 3.69
C VAL A 10 7.04 21.28 4.30
N LYS A 11 6.69 20.90 5.54
CA LYS A 11 7.31 19.75 6.23
C LYS A 11 6.57 18.46 5.87
N SER A 12 6.93 17.81 4.78
CA SER A 12 6.35 16.53 4.38
C SER A 12 7.15 15.31 4.85
N THR A 13 6.48 14.16 4.93
CA THR A 13 7.14 12.87 5.24
C THR A 13 8.11 12.45 4.14
N ALA A 14 7.88 12.87 2.89
CA ALA A 14 8.80 12.67 1.77
C ALA A 14 10.15 13.36 2.04
N LEU A 15 10.13 14.57 2.59
CA LEU A 15 11.33 15.29 3.02
C LEU A 15 11.95 14.67 4.29
N ARG A 16 11.12 14.30 5.27
CA ARG A 16 11.59 13.71 6.54
C ARG A 16 12.26 12.35 6.34
N PHE A 17 11.70 11.49 5.50
CA PHE A 17 12.22 10.15 5.26
C PHE A 17 13.29 10.14 4.17
N GLY A 18 13.20 11.02 3.17
CA GLY A 18 14.21 11.14 2.11
C GLY A 18 14.53 9.78 1.47
N ALA A 19 15.81 9.42 1.46
CA ALA A 19 16.30 8.13 0.95
C ALA A 19 15.75 6.90 1.70
N SER A 20 15.28 7.06 2.94
CA SER A 20 14.70 5.98 3.75
C SER A 20 13.21 5.75 3.48
N THR A 21 12.57 6.52 2.59
CA THR A 21 11.14 6.40 2.25
C THR A 21 10.74 4.96 1.91
N LYS A 22 11.55 4.26 1.11
CA LYS A 22 11.31 2.86 0.73
C LYS A 22 11.28 1.92 1.94
N LYS A 23 12.12 2.14 2.94
CA LYS A 23 12.15 1.34 4.19
C LYS A 23 10.90 1.59 5.04
N TRP A 24 10.47 2.84 5.15
CA TRP A 24 9.25 3.20 5.86
C TRP A 24 8.00 2.65 5.18
N LEU A 25 7.95 2.65 3.85
CA LEU A 25 6.85 2.04 3.09
C LEU A 25 6.72 0.54 3.34
N TRP A 26 7.83 -0.20 3.43
CA TRP A 26 7.80 -1.61 3.86
C TRP A 26 7.11 -1.78 5.22
N GLY A 27 7.45 -0.94 6.19
CA GLY A 27 6.83 -0.95 7.51
C GLY A 27 5.33 -0.65 7.46
N PHE A 28 4.93 0.43 6.79
CA PHE A 28 3.52 0.81 6.70
C PHE A 28 2.67 -0.21 5.95
N TYR A 29 3.17 -0.75 4.83
CA TYR A 29 2.44 -1.79 4.08
C TYR A 29 2.35 -3.08 4.88
N GLY A 30 3.41 -3.48 5.60
CA GLY A 30 3.38 -4.64 6.48
C GLY A 30 2.34 -4.50 7.59
N ILE A 31 2.30 -3.34 8.28
CA ILE A 31 1.31 -3.06 9.32
C ILE A 31 -0.11 -3.09 8.76
N MET A 32 -0.34 -2.45 7.60
CA MET A 32 -1.65 -2.42 6.98
C MET A 32 -2.12 -3.82 6.55
N VAL A 33 -1.26 -4.65 5.95
CA VAL A 33 -1.62 -6.04 5.59
C VAL A 33 -1.92 -6.85 6.84
N ALA A 34 -1.12 -6.72 7.90
CA ALA A 34 -1.38 -7.40 9.18
C ALA A 34 -2.73 -6.98 9.77
N ALA A 35 -3.06 -5.68 9.73
CA ALA A 35 -4.34 -5.16 10.17
C ALA A 35 -5.51 -5.72 9.34
N LEU A 36 -5.36 -5.82 8.01
CA LEU A 36 -6.39 -6.43 7.14
C LEU A 36 -6.65 -7.90 7.50
N VAL A 37 -5.60 -8.69 7.69
CA VAL A 37 -5.71 -10.10 8.09
C VAL A 37 -6.38 -10.21 9.46
N ALA A 38 -5.99 -9.37 10.42
CA ALA A 38 -6.59 -9.34 11.75
C ALA A 38 -8.08 -8.95 11.70
N SER A 39 -8.44 -7.93 10.91
CA SER A 39 -9.83 -7.53 10.71
C SER A 39 -10.67 -8.65 10.09
N GLY A 40 -10.15 -9.37 9.09
CA GLY A 40 -10.85 -10.52 8.52
C GLY A 40 -11.07 -11.65 9.52
N ALA A 41 -10.08 -11.93 10.37
CA ALA A 41 -10.21 -12.92 11.44
C ALA A 41 -11.25 -12.52 12.50
N VAL A 42 -11.25 -11.24 12.93
CA VAL A 42 -12.22 -10.72 13.92
C VAL A 42 -13.64 -10.65 13.34
N ALA A 43 -13.77 -10.32 12.05
CA ALA A 43 -15.06 -10.26 11.36
C ALA A 43 -15.59 -11.64 10.94
N GLY A 44 -14.82 -12.72 11.10
CA GLY A 44 -15.21 -14.06 10.72
C GLY A 44 -15.34 -14.26 9.20
N LEU A 45 -14.51 -13.57 8.40
CA LEU A 45 -14.53 -13.70 6.94
C LEU A 45 -14.08 -15.10 6.49
N GLY A 46 -14.74 -15.62 5.45
CA GLY A 46 -14.51 -16.93 4.90
C GLY A 46 -13.14 -17.11 4.23
N PHE A 47 -12.82 -18.36 3.91
CA PHE A 47 -11.50 -18.79 3.43
C PHE A 47 -10.96 -17.96 2.25
N PHE A 48 -11.82 -17.54 1.31
CA PHE A 48 -11.41 -16.80 0.11
C PHE A 48 -10.88 -15.38 0.39
N PHE A 49 -11.13 -14.80 1.57
CA PHE A 49 -10.56 -13.51 1.94
C PHE A 49 -9.03 -13.54 1.96
N TYR A 50 -8.45 -14.53 2.65
CA TYR A 50 -7.01 -14.63 2.89
C TYR A 50 -6.14 -14.77 1.63
N PRO A 51 -6.44 -15.66 0.64
CA PRO A 51 -5.64 -15.75 -0.58
C PRO A 51 -5.74 -14.49 -1.44
N VAL A 52 -6.89 -13.79 -1.46
CA VAL A 52 -7.02 -12.52 -2.20
C VAL A 52 -6.23 -11.40 -1.51
N VAL A 53 -6.23 -11.33 -0.17
CA VAL A 53 -5.35 -10.42 0.58
C VAL A 53 -3.87 -10.74 0.35
N ALA A 54 -3.50 -12.03 0.29
CA ALA A 54 -2.13 -12.43 -0.01
C ALA A 54 -1.68 -11.99 -1.42
N LEU A 55 -2.57 -12.11 -2.42
CA LEU A 55 -2.33 -11.58 -3.76
C LEU A 55 -2.15 -10.06 -3.74
N ALA A 56 -3.01 -9.34 -3.01
CA ALA A 56 -2.91 -7.88 -2.87
C ALA A 56 -1.57 -7.48 -2.24
N ALA A 57 -1.12 -8.20 -1.21
CA ALA A 57 0.17 -7.98 -0.56
C ALA A 57 1.35 -8.24 -1.51
N ALA A 58 1.28 -9.27 -2.36
CA ALA A 58 2.31 -9.53 -3.37
C ALA A 58 2.43 -8.39 -4.39
N LEU A 59 1.30 -7.79 -4.80
CA LEU A 59 1.31 -6.61 -5.69
C LEU A 59 1.96 -5.39 -5.02
N LEU A 60 1.72 -5.17 -3.72
CA LEU A 60 2.41 -4.11 -2.96
C LEU A 60 3.91 -4.35 -2.85
N VAL A 61 4.34 -5.60 -2.70
CA VAL A 61 5.77 -5.95 -2.72
C VAL A 61 6.39 -5.57 -4.06
N LEU A 62 5.75 -5.92 -5.18
CA LEU A 62 6.20 -5.53 -6.51
C LEU A 62 6.23 -4.00 -6.67
N GLN A 63 5.25 -3.30 -6.12
CA GLN A 63 5.18 -1.85 -6.11
C GLN A 63 6.37 -1.23 -5.36
N ILE A 64 6.69 -1.72 -4.15
CA ILE A 64 7.83 -1.23 -3.38
C ILE A 64 9.15 -1.59 -4.07
N VAL A 65 9.33 -2.83 -4.55
CA VAL A 65 10.58 -3.26 -5.18
C VAL A 65 10.90 -2.39 -6.39
N THR A 66 9.89 -2.07 -7.20
CA THR A 66 10.02 -1.23 -8.40
C THR A 66 9.83 0.27 -8.15
N LEU A 67 9.72 0.69 -6.88
CA LEU A 67 9.68 2.09 -6.50
C LEU A 67 11.05 2.72 -6.68
N ASP A 68 11.05 3.79 -7.47
CA ASP A 68 12.10 4.80 -7.54
C ASP A 68 11.50 6.12 -7.00
N ILE A 69 12.11 6.63 -5.94
CA ILE A 69 11.62 7.82 -5.20
C ILE A 69 12.04 9.13 -5.86
N ASP A 70 12.98 9.08 -6.80
CA ASP A 70 13.51 10.24 -7.51
C ASP A 70 12.93 10.34 -8.94
N ASP A 71 12.04 9.40 -9.34
CA ASP A 71 11.19 9.50 -10.53
C ASP A 71 9.74 9.88 -10.14
N PRO A 72 9.35 11.17 -10.26
CA PRO A 72 8.00 11.62 -9.91
C PRO A 72 6.90 10.98 -10.76
N ALA A 73 7.18 10.67 -12.03
CA ALA A 73 6.21 10.06 -12.92
C ALA A 73 5.94 8.60 -12.52
N ARG A 74 6.99 7.85 -12.13
CA ARG A 74 6.83 6.50 -11.56
C ARG A 74 6.10 6.56 -10.23
N CYS A 75 6.44 7.49 -9.35
CA CYS A 75 5.75 7.67 -8.07
C CYS A 75 4.25 7.92 -8.28
N LEU A 76 3.88 8.80 -9.21
CA LEU A 76 2.48 9.09 -9.53
C LEU A 76 1.75 7.87 -10.11
N ARG A 77 2.40 7.10 -11.00
CA ARG A 77 1.82 5.86 -11.54
C ARG A 77 1.58 4.83 -10.44
N LEU A 78 2.56 4.61 -9.57
CA LEU A 78 2.43 3.70 -8.44
C LEU A 78 1.35 4.18 -7.46
N PHE A 79 1.28 5.48 -7.19
CA PHE A 79 0.22 6.06 -6.35
C PHE A 79 -1.17 5.81 -6.94
N ARG A 80 -1.36 6.01 -8.25
CA ARG A 80 -2.63 5.72 -8.93
C ARG A 80 -3.00 4.24 -8.88
N SER A 81 -2.03 3.35 -8.97
CA SER A 81 -2.23 1.90 -8.83
C SER A 81 -2.80 1.50 -7.46
N ASN A 82 -2.69 2.35 -6.42
CA ASN A 82 -3.32 2.08 -5.12
C ASN A 82 -4.85 2.05 -5.20
N ARG A 83 -5.45 2.68 -6.22
CA ARG A 83 -6.88 2.53 -6.51
C ARG A 83 -7.23 1.07 -6.79
N ASP A 84 -6.44 0.41 -7.64
CA ASP A 84 -6.65 -0.98 -8.02
C ASP A 84 -6.36 -1.90 -6.83
N PHE A 85 -5.35 -1.59 -6.02
CA PHE A 85 -5.12 -2.27 -4.74
C PHE A 85 -6.36 -2.20 -3.83
N GLY A 86 -6.97 -1.02 -3.67
CA GLY A 86 -8.21 -0.85 -2.91
C GLY A 86 -9.37 -1.67 -3.47
N LEU A 87 -9.49 -1.77 -4.79
CA LEU A 87 -10.50 -2.62 -5.44
C LEU A 87 -10.27 -4.11 -5.14
N ILE A 88 -9.01 -4.58 -5.15
CA ILE A 88 -8.67 -5.96 -4.81
C ILE A 88 -9.02 -6.27 -3.35
N VAL A 89 -8.74 -5.34 -2.42
CA VAL A 89 -9.14 -5.49 -1.01
C VAL A 89 -10.66 -5.56 -0.86
N PHE A 90 -11.40 -4.72 -1.59
CA PHE A 90 -12.86 -4.78 -1.61
C PHE A 90 -13.37 -6.15 -2.12
N ILE A 91 -12.80 -6.65 -3.22
CA ILE A 91 -13.11 -7.98 -3.74
C ILE A 91 -12.80 -9.06 -2.70
N ALA A 92 -11.70 -8.95 -1.96
CA ALA A 92 -11.36 -9.89 -0.90
C ALA A 92 -12.46 -9.94 0.18
N ILE A 93 -12.96 -8.78 0.61
CA ILE A 93 -14.03 -8.68 1.61
C ILE A 93 -15.32 -9.31 1.08
N VAL A 94 -15.73 -8.97 -0.15
CA VAL A 94 -16.93 -9.54 -0.77
C VAL A 94 -16.81 -11.05 -0.92
N ALA A 95 -15.67 -11.55 -1.41
CA ALA A 95 -15.41 -12.99 -1.56
C ALA A 95 -15.42 -13.72 -0.21
N GLY A 96 -14.92 -13.09 0.86
CA GLY A 96 -14.97 -13.62 2.21
C GLY A 96 -16.36 -13.60 2.85
N GLN A 97 -17.26 -12.72 2.40
CA GLN A 97 -18.63 -12.61 2.94
C GLN A 97 -19.61 -13.57 2.25
N VAL A 98 -19.36 -13.91 0.99
CA VAL A 98 -20.27 -14.71 0.14
C VAL A 98 -19.99 -16.22 0.27
N ALA A 99 -18.88 -16.61 0.89
CA ALA A 99 -18.43 -18.00 1.00
C ALA A 99 -18.48 -18.55 2.42
#